data_AF-A0A938AWI1-F1
#
_entry.id   AF-A0A938AWI1-F1
#
_cell.length_a   1.000
_cell.length_b   1.000
_cell.length_c   1.000
_cell.angle_alpha   90.00
_cell.angle_beta   90.00
_cell.angle_gamma   90.00
#
_symmetry.space_group_name_H-M   'P 1'
#
loop_
_entity.id
_entity.type
_entity.pdbx_description
1 polymer ?
#
loop_
_entity_poly.entity_id
_entity_poly.type
_entity_poly.pdbx_seq_one_letter_code
_entity_poly.pdbx_strand_id
1 'polypeptide(L)'
;MKTLWRVLNIALCLVLAVGVVACAAPKPQPVDVELLSKEAAAYTEATFIVFSDPHIYDPSLGTEGKAFEDYIANDRKLLRESGEILESAMEMIKAEKASFVLVPGDLTKDGERVSHELCARYLSQLEGAGKQVYVVPGNHDVLNGHSFKYVGDNTERVPNIKPEEFAQIYAEFGYKKALFRDPASLSYVAEPQKGLWLLALDACRYAENVEGEESITDGKFNPQTLQWIEEMLKKAAMEDKAVIAMMHHGIMEHYPSQEKNYGAYIVDDFPVVSKLLATYNARLVFTGHYHAQDITVERFPETGKFVFDIETGSLVTYPCPYRVVSIDAAQKAAIRTERVTK
;
A
#
# COMPACT_ATOMS: atom_id res chain seq x y z
N MET A 1 -31.24 81.78 7.51
CA MET A 1 -30.96 81.69 8.96
C MET A 1 -30.82 80.20 9.28
N LYS A 2 -29.69 79.59 9.62
CA LYS A 2 -28.45 80.00 10.31
C LYS A 2 -27.26 79.13 9.79
N THR A 3 -26.11 79.78 9.59
CA THR A 3 -24.70 79.35 9.79
C THR A 3 -24.31 77.86 9.66
N LEU A 4 -23.47 77.47 8.68
CA LEU A 4 -21.98 77.43 8.69
C LEU A 4 -21.35 76.62 9.84
N TRP A 5 -20.73 75.47 9.52
CA TRP A 5 -19.30 75.25 9.75
C TRP A 5 -18.75 74.03 8.98
N ARG A 6 -17.54 74.20 8.45
CA ARG A 6 -16.70 73.23 7.77
C ARG A 6 -16.01 72.34 8.81
N VAL A 7 -15.88 71.03 8.54
CA VAL A 7 -14.69 70.26 8.92
C VAL A 7 -14.34 69.32 7.78
N LEU A 8 -13.12 69.50 7.29
CA LEU A 8 -12.42 68.71 6.30
C LEU A 8 -12.00 67.38 6.97
N ASN A 9 -12.42 66.23 6.45
CA ASN A 9 -11.80 64.95 6.77
C ASN A 9 -11.40 64.25 5.48
N ILE A 10 -10.09 64.16 5.30
CA ILE A 10 -9.40 63.50 4.20
C ILE A 10 -9.65 62.00 4.36
N ALA A 11 -10.49 61.42 3.51
CA ALA A 11 -10.61 59.97 3.39
C ALA A 11 -9.47 59.47 2.51
N LEU A 12 -8.46 58.87 3.14
CA LEU A 12 -7.37 58.14 2.49
C LEU A 12 -7.97 56.86 1.88
N CYS A 13 -8.15 56.82 0.56
CA CYS A 13 -8.50 55.60 -0.16
C CYS A 13 -7.30 54.63 -0.15
N LEU A 14 -7.23 53.78 0.87
CA LEU A 14 -6.42 52.57 0.85
C LEU A 14 -7.14 51.53 -0.02
N VAL A 15 -6.74 51.45 -1.30
CA VAL A 15 -7.06 50.32 -2.17
C VAL A 15 -6.23 49.14 -1.67
N LEU A 16 -6.83 48.30 -0.82
CA LEU A 16 -6.35 46.95 -0.53
C LEU A 16 -6.51 46.13 -1.82
N ALA A 17 -5.43 46.01 -2.58
CA ALA A 17 -5.32 45.01 -3.63
C ALA A 17 -5.28 43.63 -2.96
N VAL A 18 -6.45 43.04 -2.76
CA VAL A 18 -6.56 41.61 -2.48
C VAL A 18 -6.14 40.89 -3.75
N GLY A 19 -4.88 40.49 -3.79
CA GLY A 19 -4.38 39.56 -4.80
C GLY A 19 -5.13 38.25 -4.65
N VAL A 20 -6.16 38.06 -5.47
CA VAL A 20 -6.74 36.74 -5.71
C VAL A 20 -5.63 35.95 -6.41
N VAL A 21 -4.86 35.19 -5.63
CA VAL A 21 -4.04 34.12 -6.17
C VAL A 21 -5.04 33.08 -6.64
N ALA A 22 -5.44 33.19 -7.91
CA ALA A 22 -6.08 32.08 -8.58
C ALA A 22 -5.11 30.92 -8.48
N CYS A 23 -5.48 29.87 -7.74
CA CYS A 23 -4.84 28.56 -7.86
C CYS A 23 -5.09 28.11 -9.30
N ALA A 24 -4.18 28.49 -10.20
CA ALA A 24 -4.14 27.92 -11.53
C ALA A 24 -3.90 26.43 -11.34
N ALA A 25 -4.84 25.61 -11.80
CA ALA A 25 -4.58 24.19 -11.96
C ALA A 25 -3.25 24.04 -12.72
N PRO A 26 -2.34 23.15 -12.27
CA PRO A 26 -1.08 22.95 -12.97
C PRO A 26 -1.39 22.65 -14.44
N LYS A 27 -0.79 23.41 -15.34
CA LYS A 27 -0.90 23.12 -16.78
C LYS A 27 -0.39 21.69 -16.99
N PRO A 28 -1.07 20.86 -17.82
CA PRO A 28 -0.55 19.55 -18.19
C PRO A 28 0.89 19.74 -18.68
N GLN A 29 1.86 19.15 -17.97
CA GLN A 29 3.22 19.16 -18.49
C GLN A 29 3.22 18.34 -19.78
N PRO A 30 3.92 18.79 -20.83
CA PRO A 30 4.08 17.98 -22.03
C PRO A 30 4.59 16.60 -21.64
N VAL A 31 3.94 15.55 -22.13
CA VAL A 31 4.45 14.19 -22.02
C VAL A 31 5.85 14.19 -22.62
N ASP A 32 6.84 13.80 -21.83
CA ASP A 32 8.24 13.82 -22.27
C ASP A 32 8.47 12.67 -23.25
N VAL A 33 8.25 12.96 -24.54
CA VAL A 33 8.36 12.00 -25.65
C VAL A 33 9.74 11.34 -25.68
N GLU A 34 10.78 12.08 -25.30
CA GLU A 34 12.14 11.55 -25.22
C GLU A 34 12.24 10.50 -24.11
N LEU A 35 11.72 10.81 -22.92
CA LEU A 35 11.70 9.87 -21.79
C LEU A 35 10.88 8.60 -22.09
N LEU A 36 9.73 8.73 -22.75
CA LEU A 36 8.89 7.59 -23.11
C LEU A 36 9.49 6.71 -24.21
N SER A 37 10.38 7.28 -25.04
CA SER A 37 11.12 6.56 -26.08
C SER A 37 12.36 5.83 -25.54
N LYS A 38 12.80 6.15 -24.32
CA LYS A 38 13.95 5.53 -23.67
C LYS A 38 13.72 4.04 -23.41
N GLU A 39 14.75 3.25 -23.64
CA GLU A 39 14.74 1.82 -23.30
C GLU A 39 14.58 1.64 -21.79
N ALA A 40 13.79 0.64 -21.37
CA ALA A 40 13.57 0.37 -19.97
C ALA A 40 14.89 -0.08 -19.32
N ALA A 41 15.21 0.46 -18.15
CA ALA A 41 16.32 -0.04 -17.35
C ALA A 41 16.11 -1.53 -17.05
N ALA A 42 17.17 -2.32 -17.20
CA ALA A 42 17.14 -3.74 -16.86
C ALA A 42 16.94 -3.91 -15.34
N TYR A 43 16.07 -4.84 -14.96
CA TYR A 43 15.93 -5.27 -13.58
C TYR A 43 17.26 -5.85 -13.09
N THR A 44 17.65 -5.45 -11.89
CA THR A 44 18.76 -6.07 -11.17
C THR A 44 18.39 -7.51 -10.81
N GLU A 45 19.34 -8.44 -10.93
CA GLU A 45 19.12 -9.82 -10.50
C GLU A 45 18.78 -9.86 -9.02
N ALA A 46 17.62 -10.44 -8.71
CA ALA A 46 17.01 -10.34 -7.40
C ALA A 46 16.23 -11.60 -7.10
N THR A 47 16.38 -12.12 -5.88
CA THR A 47 15.41 -13.06 -5.30
C THR A 47 14.81 -12.42 -4.07
N PHE A 48 13.49 -12.35 -4.00
CA PHE A 48 12.75 -11.73 -2.91
C PHE A 48 11.45 -12.47 -2.61
N ILE A 49 10.88 -12.17 -1.44
CA ILE A 49 9.64 -12.77 -0.95
C ILE A 49 8.51 -11.76 -1.03
N VAL A 50 7.31 -12.25 -1.32
CA VAL A 50 6.06 -11.48 -1.15
C VAL A 50 5.10 -12.32 -0.34
N PHE A 51 4.59 -11.78 0.76
CA PHE A 51 3.42 -12.35 1.45
C PHE A 51 2.47 -11.21 1.77
N SER A 52 1.18 -11.47 1.79
CA SER A 52 0.15 -10.45 1.93
C SER A 52 -0.89 -10.83 2.97
N ASP A 53 -1.62 -9.83 3.45
CA ASP A 53 -2.79 -9.96 4.33
C ASP A 53 -2.56 -10.96 5.48
N PRO A 54 -1.47 -10.82 6.26
CA PRO A 54 -1.23 -11.69 7.41
C PRO A 54 -2.30 -11.53 8.48
N HIS A 55 -2.99 -10.40 8.52
CA HIS A 55 -4.05 -10.07 9.48
C HIS A 55 -3.72 -10.53 10.90
N ILE A 56 -2.52 -10.18 11.38
CA ILE A 56 -2.09 -10.67 12.69
C ILE A 56 -3.07 -10.19 13.76
N TYR A 57 -3.38 -11.08 14.69
CA TYR A 57 -4.24 -10.80 15.83
C TYR A 57 -3.49 -11.09 17.13
N ASP A 58 -3.42 -10.10 18.01
CA ASP A 58 -2.80 -10.32 19.32
C ASP A 58 -3.77 -11.06 20.26
N PRO A 59 -3.40 -12.23 20.80
CA PRO A 59 -4.29 -13.05 21.62
C PRO A 59 -4.71 -12.38 22.94
N SER A 60 -4.02 -11.32 23.39
CA SER A 60 -4.46 -10.51 24.54
C SER A 60 -5.78 -9.78 24.30
N LEU A 61 -6.21 -9.66 23.04
CA LEU A 61 -7.52 -9.14 22.64
C LEU A 61 -8.65 -10.16 22.84
N GLY A 62 -8.35 -11.37 23.33
CA GLY A 62 -9.33 -12.40 23.66
C GLY A 62 -9.50 -13.42 22.53
N THR A 63 -9.45 -14.70 22.89
CA THR A 63 -9.48 -15.83 21.94
C THR A 63 -10.60 -16.81 22.26
N GLU A 64 -11.50 -16.45 23.17
CA GLU A 64 -12.57 -17.33 23.67
C GLU A 64 -13.84 -16.52 23.93
N GLY A 65 -14.94 -17.22 24.18
CA GLY A 65 -16.23 -16.62 24.47
C GLY A 65 -17.07 -16.43 23.21
N LYS A 66 -18.39 -16.29 23.42
CA LYS A 66 -19.37 -16.27 22.34
C LYS A 66 -19.07 -15.19 21.30
N ALA A 67 -18.63 -13.99 21.71
CA ALA A 67 -18.34 -12.92 20.76
C ALA A 67 -17.20 -13.27 19.80
N PHE A 68 -16.14 -13.92 20.29
CA PHE A 68 -15.03 -14.36 19.44
C PHE A 68 -15.43 -15.51 18.53
N GLU A 69 -16.14 -16.51 19.07
CA GLU A 69 -16.61 -17.66 18.29
C GLU A 69 -17.59 -17.23 17.18
N ASP A 70 -18.51 -16.31 17.46
CA ASP A 70 -19.45 -15.77 16.47
C ASP A 70 -18.72 -15.03 15.34
N TYR A 71 -17.63 -14.31 15.67
CA TYR A 71 -16.81 -13.61 14.67
C TYR A 71 -16.10 -14.60 13.74
N ILE A 72 -15.31 -15.53 14.31
CA ILE A 72 -14.51 -16.46 13.49
C ILE A 72 -15.38 -17.46 12.72
N ALA A 73 -16.62 -17.71 13.15
CA ALA A 73 -17.57 -18.52 12.40
C ALA A 73 -17.98 -17.91 11.05
N ASN A 74 -17.83 -16.59 10.89
CA ASN A 74 -18.16 -15.85 9.67
C ASN A 74 -16.93 -15.29 8.95
N ASP A 75 -15.73 -15.55 9.47
CA ASP A 75 -14.47 -15.14 8.86
C ASP A 75 -13.77 -16.37 8.25
N ARG A 76 -13.20 -16.18 7.06
CA ARG A 76 -12.39 -17.21 6.38
C ARG A 76 -10.95 -17.27 6.89
N LYS A 77 -10.51 -16.24 7.62
CA LYS A 77 -9.16 -16.11 8.16
C LYS A 77 -8.99 -17.05 9.36
N LEU A 78 -7.86 -17.74 9.42
CA LEU A 78 -7.42 -18.57 10.54
C LEU A 78 -6.93 -17.69 11.70
N LEU A 79 -7.82 -16.82 12.21
CA LEU A 79 -7.47 -15.72 13.11
C LEU A 79 -6.85 -16.22 14.42
N ARG A 80 -7.41 -17.31 14.96
CA ARG A 80 -6.94 -17.93 16.20
C ARG A 80 -5.50 -18.42 16.06
N GLU A 81 -5.13 -18.92 14.88
CA GLU A 81 -3.82 -19.45 14.55
C GLU A 81 -2.90 -18.41 13.86
N SER A 82 -3.34 -17.14 13.74
CA SER A 82 -2.62 -16.12 12.97
C SER A 82 -1.19 -15.89 13.47
N GLY A 83 -0.97 -15.98 14.79
CA GLY A 83 0.35 -15.88 15.41
C GLY A 83 1.28 -17.02 15.02
N GLU A 84 0.82 -18.26 15.18
CA GLU A 84 1.57 -19.47 14.85
C GLU A 84 1.85 -19.57 13.34
N ILE A 85 0.88 -19.19 12.51
CA ILE A 85 1.04 -19.14 11.05
C ILE A 85 2.12 -18.12 10.67
N LEU A 86 2.08 -16.92 11.25
CA LEU A 86 3.06 -15.88 10.94
C LEU A 86 4.46 -16.28 11.45
N GLU A 87 4.57 -16.87 12.65
CA GLU A 87 5.84 -17.39 13.19
C GLU A 87 6.44 -18.46 12.26
N SER A 88 5.64 -19.44 11.86
CA SER A 88 6.06 -20.49 10.93
C SER A 88 6.47 -19.92 9.56
N ALA A 89 5.73 -18.93 9.05
CA ALA A 89 6.11 -18.21 7.84
C ALA A 89 7.46 -17.49 8.00
N MET A 90 7.71 -16.83 9.13
CA MET A 90 9.01 -16.16 9.38
C MET A 90 10.15 -17.17 9.32
N GLU A 91 10.03 -18.36 9.92
CA GLU A 91 11.06 -19.39 9.89
C GLU A 91 11.30 -19.94 8.47
N MET A 92 10.23 -20.20 7.72
CA MET A 92 10.35 -20.64 6.32
C MET A 92 11.01 -19.57 5.44
N ILE A 93 10.61 -18.31 5.61
CA ILE A 93 11.16 -17.17 4.87
C ILE A 93 12.62 -16.94 5.22
N LYS A 94 13.02 -17.05 6.51
CA LYS A 94 14.43 -16.93 6.91
C LYS A 94 15.32 -17.94 6.18
N ALA A 95 14.82 -19.15 5.91
CA ALA A 95 15.54 -20.20 5.19
C ALA A 95 15.68 -19.96 3.67
N GLU A 96 14.82 -19.12 3.09
CA GLU A 96 14.89 -18.78 1.67
C GLU A 96 16.11 -17.91 1.35
N LYS A 97 16.71 -18.13 0.18
CA LYS A 97 17.83 -17.33 -0.35
C LYS A 97 17.33 -16.04 -1.01
N ALA A 98 16.55 -15.28 -0.25
CA ALA A 98 15.99 -14.00 -0.65
C ALA A 98 16.70 -12.83 0.03
N SER A 99 16.81 -11.70 -0.68
CA SER A 99 17.49 -10.49 -0.21
C SER A 99 16.55 -9.51 0.51
N PHE A 100 15.27 -9.53 0.16
CA PHE A 100 14.26 -8.66 0.76
C PHE A 100 12.85 -9.29 0.71
N VAL A 101 11.91 -8.67 1.41
CA VAL A 101 10.53 -9.11 1.59
C VAL A 101 9.58 -7.92 1.40
N LEU A 102 8.50 -8.15 0.66
CA LEU A 102 7.42 -7.19 0.43
C LEU A 102 6.15 -7.67 1.13
N VAL A 103 5.45 -6.75 1.80
CA VAL A 103 4.16 -7.00 2.47
C VAL A 103 3.13 -5.95 2.01
N PRO A 104 2.29 -6.26 1.00
CA PRO A 104 1.34 -5.32 0.43
C PRO A 104 0.04 -5.21 1.24
N GLY A 105 0.16 -4.80 2.51
CA GLY A 105 -0.98 -4.41 3.33
C GLY A 105 -1.62 -5.52 4.17
N ASP A 106 -2.65 -5.09 4.90
CA ASP A 106 -3.45 -5.84 5.86
C ASP A 106 -2.60 -6.60 6.87
N LEU A 107 -1.68 -5.85 7.46
CA LEU A 107 -0.72 -6.33 8.44
C LEU A 107 -1.42 -6.87 9.69
N THR A 108 -2.55 -6.28 10.06
CA THR A 108 -3.33 -6.59 11.26
C THR A 108 -4.76 -6.99 10.94
N LYS A 109 -5.45 -7.62 11.90
CA LYS A 109 -6.87 -7.95 11.76
C LYS A 109 -7.72 -6.72 11.50
N ASP A 110 -7.73 -5.77 12.44
CA ASP A 110 -8.54 -4.56 12.38
C ASP A 110 -7.82 -3.35 13.01
N GLY A 111 -6.52 -3.18 12.72
CA GLY A 111 -5.79 -1.96 13.03
C GLY A 111 -5.48 -1.75 14.51
N GLU A 112 -5.61 -2.79 15.35
CA GLU A 112 -5.37 -2.66 16.77
C GLU A 112 -3.88 -2.37 17.01
N ARG A 113 -3.59 -1.36 17.85
CA ARG A 113 -2.21 -0.97 18.17
C ARG A 113 -1.36 -2.15 18.64
N VAL A 114 -1.89 -3.01 19.49
CA VAL A 114 -1.17 -4.18 20.02
C VAL A 114 -0.88 -5.21 18.91
N SER A 115 -1.80 -5.39 17.96
CA SER A 115 -1.59 -6.23 16.78
C SER A 115 -0.48 -5.66 15.88
N HIS A 116 -0.43 -4.34 15.70
CA HIS A 116 0.66 -3.69 14.95
C HIS A 116 2.03 -3.90 15.61
N GLU A 117 2.11 -3.74 16.93
CA GLU A 117 3.33 -3.95 17.71
C GLU A 117 3.76 -5.43 17.67
N LEU A 118 2.82 -6.37 17.70
CA LEU A 118 3.09 -7.79 17.48
C LEU A 118 3.59 -8.07 16.05
N CYS A 119 2.95 -7.51 15.03
CA CYS A 119 3.37 -7.61 13.63
C CYS A 119 4.82 -7.15 13.45
N ALA A 120 5.13 -5.94 13.93
CA ALA A 120 6.46 -5.36 13.84
C ALA A 120 7.52 -6.23 14.53
N ARG A 121 7.19 -6.88 15.65
CA ARG A 121 8.09 -7.84 16.32
C ARG A 121 8.40 -9.04 15.42
N TYR A 122 7.41 -9.63 14.74
CA TYR A 122 7.66 -10.72 13.80
C TYR A 122 8.51 -10.27 12.61
N LEU A 123 8.17 -9.14 11.98
CA LEU A 123 8.93 -8.60 10.85
C LEU A 123 10.39 -8.27 11.23
N SER A 124 10.64 -7.81 12.45
CA SER A 124 12.00 -7.53 12.94
C SER A 124 12.91 -8.77 12.93
N GLN A 125 12.34 -9.96 13.02
CA GLN A 125 13.12 -11.20 12.95
C GLN A 125 13.68 -11.45 11.55
N LEU A 126 13.00 -10.96 10.50
CA LEU A 126 13.49 -11.05 9.12
C LEU A 126 14.65 -10.08 8.87
N GLU A 127 14.53 -8.83 9.34
CA GLU A 127 15.64 -7.85 9.30
C GLU A 127 16.85 -8.38 10.09
N GLY A 128 16.62 -8.96 11.28
CA GLY A 128 17.67 -9.61 12.08
C GLY A 128 18.35 -10.80 11.37
N ALA A 129 17.65 -11.45 10.43
CA ALA A 129 18.18 -12.49 9.56
C ALA A 129 18.80 -11.94 8.25
N GLY A 130 18.96 -10.62 8.13
CA GLY A 130 19.56 -9.95 6.97
C GLY A 130 18.63 -9.77 5.78
N LYS A 131 17.32 -9.94 5.96
CA LYS A 131 16.31 -9.72 4.92
C LYS A 131 15.65 -8.36 5.12
N GLN A 132 15.85 -7.44 4.18
CA GLN A 132 15.19 -6.14 4.26
C GLN A 132 13.69 -6.30 4.08
N VAL A 133 12.87 -5.66 4.91
CA VAL A 133 11.41 -5.76 4.83
C VAL A 133 10.83 -4.40 4.40
N TYR A 134 9.82 -4.45 3.55
CA TYR A 134 9.08 -3.29 3.07
C TYR A 134 7.59 -3.55 3.23
N VAL A 135 6.90 -2.60 3.86
CA VAL A 135 5.45 -2.68 4.07
C VAL A 135 4.73 -1.44 3.54
N VAL A 136 3.46 -1.60 3.20
CA VAL A 136 2.44 -0.55 3.04
C VAL A 136 1.22 -0.95 3.86
N PRO A 137 0.32 -0.03 4.25
CA PRO A 137 -0.93 -0.41 4.90
C PRO A 137 -1.88 -1.10 3.91
N GLY A 138 -2.78 -1.93 4.44
CA GLY A 138 -4.03 -2.29 3.77
C GLY A 138 -5.23 -1.59 4.40
N ASN A 139 -6.43 -1.91 3.93
CA ASN A 139 -7.62 -1.21 4.39
C ASN A 139 -7.93 -1.48 5.87
N HIS A 140 -7.42 -2.56 6.47
CA HIS A 140 -7.67 -2.87 7.88
C HIS A 140 -6.75 -2.16 8.87
N ASP A 141 -5.66 -1.53 8.43
CA ASP A 141 -4.55 -1.18 9.32
C ASP A 141 -4.66 0.19 10.00
N VAL A 142 -5.08 1.22 9.28
CA VAL A 142 -4.95 2.61 9.75
C VAL A 142 -6.32 3.23 10.01
N LEU A 143 -6.46 3.97 11.11
CA LEU A 143 -7.71 4.62 11.53
C LEU A 143 -8.93 3.68 11.42
N ASN A 144 -8.76 2.40 11.75
CA ASN A 144 -9.85 1.43 11.65
C ASN A 144 -10.86 1.66 12.78
N GLY A 145 -12.08 2.07 12.42
CA GLY A 145 -13.15 2.33 13.38
C GLY A 145 -13.68 1.08 14.09
N HIS A 146 -13.25 -0.10 13.66
CA HIS A 146 -13.71 -1.40 14.12
C HIS A 146 -12.64 -2.20 14.92
N SER A 147 -11.71 -1.50 15.58
CA SER A 147 -10.74 -2.15 16.47
C SER A 147 -11.36 -2.56 17.81
N PHE A 148 -11.53 -3.87 18.02
CA PHE A 148 -12.17 -4.44 19.21
C PHE A 148 -11.38 -5.60 19.81
N LYS A 149 -11.51 -5.76 21.14
CA LYS A 149 -11.23 -7.01 21.85
C LYS A 149 -12.53 -7.74 22.18
N TYR A 150 -12.46 -9.05 22.40
CA TYR A 150 -13.59 -9.93 22.68
C TYR A 150 -13.57 -10.34 24.16
N VAL A 151 -14.69 -10.12 24.86
CA VAL A 151 -14.83 -10.38 26.30
C VAL A 151 -16.13 -11.11 26.56
N GLY A 152 -16.06 -12.44 26.62
CA GLY A 152 -17.23 -13.30 26.81
C GLY A 152 -18.23 -13.15 25.64
N ASP A 153 -19.39 -12.56 25.93
CA ASP A 153 -20.47 -12.37 24.96
C ASP A 153 -20.45 -10.97 24.28
N ASN A 154 -19.48 -10.11 24.63
CA ASN A 154 -19.43 -8.73 24.16
C ASN A 154 -18.07 -8.40 23.51
N THR A 155 -18.03 -7.24 22.84
CA THR A 155 -16.80 -6.61 22.38
C THR A 155 -16.54 -5.30 23.14
N GLU A 156 -15.27 -4.96 23.30
CA GLU A 156 -14.82 -3.69 23.89
C GLU A 156 -13.84 -3.01 22.92
N ARG A 157 -14.00 -1.70 22.70
CA ARG A 157 -13.08 -0.95 21.83
C ARG A 157 -11.66 -0.98 22.37
N VAL A 158 -10.70 -1.06 21.45
CA VAL A 158 -9.27 -0.91 21.76
C VAL A 158 -8.65 0.15 20.85
N PRO A 159 -7.52 0.75 21.24
CA PRO A 159 -6.87 1.77 20.43
C PRO A 159 -6.45 1.24 19.04
N ASN A 160 -6.77 2.00 18.00
CA ASN A 160 -6.17 1.89 16.68
C ASN A 160 -4.96 2.85 16.53
N ILE A 161 -4.42 2.98 15.32
CA ILE A 161 -3.28 3.88 15.04
C ILE A 161 -3.58 4.88 13.91
N LYS A 162 -2.92 6.03 13.99
CA LYS A 162 -2.88 7.06 12.95
C LYS A 162 -1.82 6.76 11.89
N PRO A 163 -1.86 7.42 10.71
CA PRO A 163 -0.86 7.21 9.66
C PRO A 163 0.58 7.48 10.13
N GLU A 164 0.80 8.52 10.93
CA GLU A 164 2.14 8.86 11.44
C GLU A 164 2.65 7.79 12.42
N GLU A 165 1.74 7.18 13.19
CA GLU A 165 2.07 6.09 14.11
C GLU A 165 2.37 4.80 13.36
N PHE A 166 1.67 4.53 12.24
CA PHE A 166 2.02 3.43 11.33
C PHE A 166 3.44 3.60 10.81
N ALA A 167 3.78 4.77 10.28
CA ALA A 167 5.12 5.06 9.80
C ALA A 167 6.20 4.96 10.89
N GLN A 168 5.85 5.22 12.15
CA GLN A 168 6.75 5.07 13.30
C GLN A 168 6.93 3.62 13.72
N ILE A 169 5.84 2.85 13.87
CA ILE A 169 5.89 1.43 14.23
C ILE A 169 6.66 0.65 13.18
N TYR A 170 6.40 0.94 11.90
CA TYR A 170 7.05 0.27 10.79
C TYR A 170 8.26 1.04 10.23
N ALA A 171 8.89 1.91 11.02
CA ALA A 171 9.98 2.77 10.59
C ALA A 171 11.12 1.99 9.90
N GLU A 172 11.57 0.88 10.48
CA GLU A 172 12.68 0.08 9.93
C GLU A 172 12.29 -0.69 8.65
N PHE A 173 10.99 -0.85 8.37
CA PHE A 173 10.45 -1.66 7.28
C PHE A 173 10.06 -0.81 6.06
N GLY A 174 11.01 0.02 5.62
CA GLY A 174 10.91 0.86 4.43
C GLY A 174 10.86 2.36 4.74
N TYR A 175 10.05 2.79 5.71
CA TYR A 175 9.75 4.21 5.98
C TYR A 175 10.99 5.07 6.29
N LYS A 176 11.90 4.57 7.15
CA LYS A 176 13.16 5.25 7.53
C LYS A 176 14.22 5.20 6.42
N LYS A 177 14.16 4.17 5.57
CA LYS A 177 15.10 3.94 4.46
C LYS A 177 14.58 4.51 3.13
N ALA A 178 13.42 5.18 3.14
CA ALA A 178 12.79 5.73 1.96
C ALA A 178 13.65 6.82 1.33
N LEU A 179 13.84 6.73 0.01
CA LEU A 179 14.48 7.76 -0.81
C LEU A 179 13.55 8.96 -0.99
N PHE A 180 12.26 8.69 -1.21
CA PHE A 180 11.22 9.69 -1.39
C PHE A 180 9.97 9.26 -0.64
N ARG A 181 9.29 10.23 -0.04
CA ARG A 181 8.03 10.06 0.69
C ARG A 181 6.97 10.90 0.01
N ASP A 182 5.81 10.32 -0.25
CA ASP A 182 4.65 11.13 -0.62
C ASP A 182 4.17 11.91 0.62
N PRO A 183 3.98 13.23 0.54
CA PRO A 183 3.42 14.01 1.65
C PRO A 183 1.92 13.77 1.88
N ALA A 184 1.19 13.16 0.93
CA ALA A 184 -0.27 13.03 0.99
C ALA A 184 -0.77 11.63 1.38
N SER A 185 0.12 10.65 1.53
CA SER A 185 -0.20 9.26 1.87
C SER A 185 0.97 8.58 2.59
N LEU A 186 0.84 7.28 2.91
CA LEU A 186 1.96 6.47 3.41
C LEU A 186 2.86 5.92 2.30
N SER A 187 2.68 6.35 1.04
CA SER A 187 3.48 5.93 -0.11
C SER A 187 4.94 6.40 -0.01
N TYR A 188 5.85 5.60 -0.58
CA TYR A 188 7.27 5.90 -0.61
C TYR A 188 8.02 5.15 -1.72
N VAL A 189 9.23 5.62 -2.00
CA VAL A 189 10.19 4.92 -2.85
C VAL A 189 11.35 4.42 -2.00
N ALA A 190 11.75 3.18 -2.20
CA ALA A 190 12.98 2.62 -1.63
C ALA A 190 13.85 1.98 -2.72
N GLU A 191 15.12 1.73 -2.42
CA GLU A 191 16.04 1.01 -3.30
C GLU A 191 16.52 -0.26 -2.61
N PRO A 192 15.73 -1.35 -2.62
CA PRO A 192 16.09 -2.62 -1.96
C PRO A 192 17.42 -3.20 -2.46
N GLN A 193 17.73 -2.97 -3.72
CA GLN A 193 19.01 -3.29 -4.34
C GLN A 193 19.41 -2.17 -5.30
N LYS A 194 20.71 -1.95 -5.45
CA LYS A 194 21.24 -0.92 -6.34
C LYS A 194 20.69 -1.08 -7.76
N GLY A 195 20.03 -0.06 -8.28
CA GLY A 195 19.43 -0.03 -9.62
C GLY A 195 17.98 -0.51 -9.68
N LEU A 196 17.44 -1.05 -8.58
CA LEU A 196 16.06 -1.50 -8.47
C LEU A 196 15.32 -0.64 -7.44
N TRP A 197 14.38 0.17 -7.92
CA TRP A 197 13.46 0.91 -7.08
C TRP A 197 12.21 0.08 -6.78
N LEU A 198 11.79 0.13 -5.53
CA LEU A 198 10.47 -0.27 -5.06
C LEU A 198 9.61 0.98 -4.94
N LEU A 199 8.53 1.03 -5.71
CA LEU A 199 7.46 2.00 -5.55
C LEU A 199 6.38 1.39 -4.65
N ALA A 200 6.37 1.79 -3.38
CA ALA A 200 5.45 1.31 -2.36
C ALA A 200 4.28 2.28 -2.24
N LEU A 201 3.07 1.85 -2.61
CA LEU A 201 1.91 2.73 -2.76
C LEU A 201 0.82 2.44 -1.73
N ASP A 202 0.29 3.51 -1.18
CA ASP A 202 -0.85 3.53 -0.26
C ASP A 202 -2.05 4.15 -0.98
N ALA A 203 -3.03 3.31 -1.30
CA ALA A 203 -4.32 3.71 -1.86
C ALA A 203 -5.46 3.64 -0.83
N CYS A 204 -5.15 3.38 0.45
CA CYS A 204 -6.18 3.12 1.46
C CYS A 204 -6.96 4.39 1.80
N ARG A 205 -8.26 4.26 2.02
CA ARG A 205 -9.18 5.38 2.29
C ARG A 205 -9.43 5.60 3.79
N TYR A 206 -8.43 5.31 4.63
CA TYR A 206 -8.57 5.32 6.09
C TYR A 206 -8.95 6.70 6.68
N ALA A 207 -8.67 7.81 5.99
CA ALA A 207 -9.06 9.14 6.44
C ALA A 207 -10.59 9.37 6.40
N GLU A 208 -11.31 8.51 5.68
CA GLU A 208 -12.76 8.53 5.52
C GLU A 208 -13.47 7.55 6.47
N ASN A 209 -12.73 6.75 7.25
CA ASN A 209 -13.30 5.81 8.21
C ASN A 209 -14.10 6.50 9.31
N VAL A 210 -15.15 5.83 9.78
CA VAL A 210 -16.02 6.29 10.85
C VAL A 210 -15.82 5.41 12.09
N GLU A 211 -15.65 6.05 13.25
CA GLU A 211 -15.48 5.32 14.51
C GLU A 211 -16.71 4.44 14.82
N GLY A 212 -16.48 3.13 14.85
CA GLY A 212 -17.52 2.13 15.09
C GLY A 212 -18.14 1.48 13.89
N GLU A 213 -17.73 1.89 12.70
CA GLU A 213 -18.06 1.23 11.46
C GLU A 213 -16.85 0.44 10.97
N GLU A 214 -17.11 -0.52 10.07
CA GLU A 214 -16.05 -1.25 9.38
C GLU A 214 -15.20 -0.28 8.54
N SER A 215 -13.93 -0.63 8.37
CA SER A 215 -13.04 0.15 7.52
C SER A 215 -13.50 0.12 6.05
N ILE A 216 -13.31 1.23 5.34
CA ILE A 216 -13.62 1.30 3.91
C ILE A 216 -12.72 0.31 3.16
N THR A 217 -13.35 -0.70 2.56
CA THR A 217 -12.67 -1.75 1.77
C THR A 217 -12.00 -1.20 0.52
N ASP A 218 -12.64 -0.20 -0.10
CA ASP A 218 -12.25 0.37 -1.39
C ASP A 218 -10.95 1.19 -1.32
N GLY A 219 -10.24 1.27 -2.45
CA GLY A 219 -8.94 1.94 -2.56
C GLY A 219 -8.96 3.04 -3.60
N LYS A 220 -8.31 4.18 -3.33
CA LYS A 220 -8.22 5.30 -4.25
C LYS A 220 -6.98 6.14 -4.02
N PHE A 221 -6.34 6.56 -5.11
CA PHE A 221 -5.32 7.61 -5.03
C PHE A 221 -5.95 8.99 -5.15
N ASN A 222 -5.58 9.90 -4.24
CA ASN A 222 -5.87 11.32 -4.44
C ASN A 222 -5.02 11.90 -5.61
N PRO A 223 -5.44 13.01 -6.23
CA PRO A 223 -4.72 13.59 -7.37
C PRO A 223 -3.26 13.94 -7.08
N GLN A 224 -2.95 14.37 -5.85
CA GLN A 224 -1.59 14.71 -5.42
C GLN A 224 -0.70 13.46 -5.40
N THR A 225 -1.23 12.34 -4.92
CA THR A 225 -0.51 11.05 -4.87
C THR A 225 -0.31 10.50 -6.28
N LEU A 226 -1.32 10.56 -7.16
CA LEU A 226 -1.17 10.17 -8.57
C LEU A 226 -0.10 10.99 -9.29
N GLN A 227 -0.08 12.30 -9.05
CA GLN A 227 0.97 13.17 -9.60
C GLN A 227 2.34 12.78 -9.05
N TRP A 228 2.46 12.55 -7.74
CA TRP A 228 3.71 12.13 -7.11
C TRP A 228 4.20 10.78 -7.67
N ILE A 229 3.30 9.82 -7.89
CA ILE A 229 3.61 8.53 -8.53
C ILE A 229 4.23 8.76 -9.91
N GLU A 230 3.59 9.59 -10.75
CA GLU A 230 4.11 9.89 -12.07
C GLU A 230 5.49 10.58 -12.00
N GLU A 231 5.68 11.52 -11.07
CA GLU A 231 6.96 12.19 -10.86
C GLU A 231 8.06 11.20 -10.45
N MET A 232 7.76 10.24 -9.57
CA MET A 232 8.71 9.20 -9.16
C MET A 232 9.06 8.25 -10.30
N LEU A 233 8.08 7.86 -11.12
CA LEU A 233 8.30 7.02 -12.30
C LEU A 233 9.16 7.74 -13.36
N LYS A 234 8.90 9.03 -13.60
CA LYS A 234 9.74 9.86 -14.48
C LYS A 234 11.18 9.93 -13.94
N LYS A 235 11.32 10.15 -12.63
CA LYS A 235 12.62 10.21 -11.96
C LYS A 235 13.39 8.90 -12.07
N ALA A 236 12.74 7.76 -11.85
CA ALA A 236 13.33 6.44 -12.02
C ALA A 236 13.86 6.25 -13.45
N ALA A 237 13.05 6.62 -14.45
CA ALA A 237 13.44 6.53 -15.86
C ALA A 237 14.63 7.45 -16.21
N MET A 238 14.67 8.68 -15.66
CA MET A 238 15.82 9.59 -15.84
C MET A 238 17.09 9.07 -15.18
N GLU A 239 16.97 8.36 -14.05
CA GLU A 239 18.11 7.81 -13.28
C GLU A 239 18.47 6.36 -13.65
N ASP A 240 17.91 5.83 -14.74
CA ASP A 240 18.15 4.47 -15.21
C ASP A 240 17.88 3.39 -14.13
N LYS A 241 16.77 3.58 -13.40
CA LYS A 241 16.29 2.66 -12.37
C LYS A 241 15.18 1.77 -12.92
N ALA A 242 15.31 0.46 -12.71
CA ALA A 242 14.19 -0.46 -12.88
C ALA A 242 13.20 -0.29 -11.72
N VAL A 243 11.90 -0.47 -11.98
CA VAL A 243 10.87 -0.25 -10.97
C VAL A 243 10.00 -1.50 -10.82
N ILE A 244 9.90 -2.00 -9.59
CA ILE A 244 8.79 -2.85 -9.15
C ILE A 244 7.86 -2.02 -8.26
N ALA A 245 6.58 -2.37 -8.21
CA ALA A 245 5.64 -1.70 -7.33
C ALA A 245 4.99 -2.71 -6.36
N MET A 246 4.56 -2.22 -5.20
CA MET A 246 3.65 -2.95 -4.33
C MET A 246 2.56 -2.01 -3.83
N MET A 247 1.35 -2.53 -3.71
CA MET A 247 0.21 -1.82 -3.14
C MET A 247 -0.84 -2.83 -2.69
N HIS A 248 -1.75 -2.45 -1.81
CA HIS A 248 -2.71 -3.40 -1.28
C HIS A 248 -3.77 -3.85 -2.32
N HIS A 249 -4.48 -2.90 -2.92
CA HIS A 249 -5.54 -3.14 -3.91
C HIS A 249 -4.99 -3.57 -5.28
N GLY A 250 -5.77 -4.37 -6.02
CA GLY A 250 -5.46 -4.73 -7.40
C GLY A 250 -5.43 -3.52 -8.35
N ILE A 251 -4.66 -3.60 -9.42
CA ILE A 251 -4.54 -2.58 -10.47
C ILE A 251 -5.25 -2.96 -11.78
N MET A 252 -5.92 -4.11 -11.83
CA MET A 252 -6.77 -4.56 -12.94
C MET A 252 -7.68 -5.72 -12.51
N GLU A 253 -8.63 -6.10 -13.37
CA GLU A 253 -9.41 -7.31 -13.16
C GLU A 253 -8.55 -8.58 -13.33
N HIS A 254 -8.59 -9.47 -12.34
CA HIS A 254 -8.03 -10.82 -12.37
C HIS A 254 -8.95 -11.84 -13.04
N TYR A 255 -10.23 -11.51 -13.21
CA TYR A 255 -11.18 -12.28 -14.00
C TYR A 255 -12.28 -11.39 -14.57
N PRO A 256 -12.95 -11.79 -15.66
CA PRO A 256 -13.97 -10.94 -16.29
C PRO A 256 -15.07 -10.53 -15.31
N SER A 257 -15.36 -9.23 -15.25
CA SER A 257 -16.39 -8.64 -14.37
C SER A 257 -16.08 -8.68 -12.88
N GLN A 258 -14.81 -8.75 -12.48
CA GLN A 258 -14.42 -8.54 -11.09
C GLN A 258 -14.83 -7.15 -10.59
N GLU A 259 -14.60 -6.08 -11.36
CA GLU A 259 -14.97 -4.71 -11.01
C GLU A 259 -16.46 -4.60 -10.67
N LYS A 260 -17.30 -5.22 -11.50
CA LYS A 260 -18.76 -5.20 -11.33
C LYS A 260 -19.21 -5.87 -10.03
N ASN A 261 -18.56 -6.97 -9.63
CA ASN A 261 -19.03 -7.82 -8.53
C ASN A 261 -18.27 -7.57 -7.22
N TYR A 262 -17.01 -7.12 -7.32
CA TYR A 262 -16.04 -6.97 -6.25
C TYR A 262 -15.11 -5.77 -6.52
N GLY A 263 -15.66 -4.66 -7.01
CA GLY A 263 -14.91 -3.47 -7.39
C GLY A 263 -14.04 -2.89 -6.29
N ALA A 264 -14.49 -2.94 -5.03
CA ALA A 264 -13.74 -2.44 -3.88
C ALA A 264 -12.40 -3.16 -3.62
N TYR A 265 -12.12 -4.27 -4.32
CA TYR A 265 -10.85 -4.98 -4.23
C TYR A 265 -9.81 -4.52 -5.25
N ILE A 266 -10.23 -3.70 -6.20
CA ILE A 266 -9.41 -3.08 -7.23
C ILE A 266 -9.37 -1.58 -6.93
N VAL A 267 -8.24 -0.92 -7.15
CA VAL A 267 -8.14 0.52 -6.94
C VAL A 267 -9.08 1.28 -7.87
N ASP A 268 -9.74 2.33 -7.36
CA ASP A 268 -10.47 3.31 -8.16
C ASP A 268 -9.59 3.81 -9.32
N ASP A 269 -10.20 3.99 -10.48
CA ASP A 269 -9.52 4.42 -11.71
C ASP A 269 -8.35 3.49 -12.11
N PHE A 270 -8.44 2.17 -11.82
CA PHE A 270 -7.41 1.20 -12.19
C PHE A 270 -6.95 1.24 -13.67
N PRO A 271 -7.78 1.57 -14.69
CA PRO A 271 -7.29 1.72 -16.06
C PRO A 271 -6.29 2.88 -16.22
N VAL A 272 -6.42 3.93 -15.40
CA VAL A 272 -5.47 5.05 -15.36
C VAL A 272 -4.20 4.63 -14.63
N VAL A 273 -4.33 3.96 -13.47
CA VAL A 273 -3.19 3.51 -12.65
C VAL A 273 -2.33 2.49 -13.40
N SER A 274 -2.93 1.43 -13.94
CA SER A 274 -2.23 0.40 -14.71
C SER A 274 -1.53 0.97 -15.94
N LYS A 275 -2.20 1.87 -16.67
CA LYS A 275 -1.60 2.55 -17.83
C LYS A 275 -0.43 3.44 -17.43
N LEU A 276 -0.53 4.16 -16.32
CA LEU A 276 0.56 4.99 -15.80
C LEU A 276 1.80 4.14 -15.48
N LEU A 277 1.63 3.05 -14.74
CA LEU A 277 2.72 2.14 -14.39
C LEU A 277 3.36 1.50 -15.62
N ALA A 278 2.54 1.01 -16.56
CA ALA A 278 2.99 0.40 -17.81
C ALA A 278 3.76 1.39 -18.69
N THR A 279 3.30 2.64 -18.76
CA THR A 279 3.92 3.71 -19.57
C THR A 279 5.40 3.90 -19.22
N TYR A 280 5.72 3.87 -17.93
CA TYR A 280 7.08 4.03 -17.41
C TYR A 280 7.81 2.70 -17.14
N ASN A 281 7.27 1.58 -17.63
CA ASN A 281 7.84 0.23 -17.48
C ASN A 281 7.95 -0.30 -16.04
N ALA A 282 7.13 0.18 -15.10
CA ALA A 282 6.91 -0.49 -13.82
C ALA A 282 6.01 -1.71 -14.04
N ARG A 283 6.62 -2.83 -14.47
CA ARG A 283 5.90 -3.96 -15.09
C ARG A 283 5.43 -5.01 -14.09
N LEU A 284 6.00 -5.05 -12.89
CA LEU A 284 5.68 -6.04 -11.86
C LEU A 284 5.09 -5.31 -10.66
N VAL A 285 3.80 -5.53 -10.44
CA VAL A 285 3.05 -4.93 -9.33
C VAL A 285 2.58 -6.07 -8.41
N PHE A 286 2.95 -5.99 -7.14
CA PHE A 286 2.63 -7.00 -6.14
C PHE A 286 1.50 -6.51 -5.24
N THR A 287 0.38 -7.24 -5.25
CA THR A 287 -0.88 -6.86 -4.59
C THR A 287 -1.41 -7.96 -3.66
N GLY A 288 -2.49 -7.65 -2.95
CA GLY A 288 -3.14 -8.51 -1.96
C GLY A 288 -4.65 -8.35 -1.96
N HIS A 289 -5.25 -8.12 -0.80
CA HIS A 289 -6.64 -7.66 -0.59
C HIS A 289 -7.75 -8.66 -0.93
N TYR A 290 -7.82 -9.19 -2.16
CA TYR A 290 -8.85 -10.17 -2.52
C TYR A 290 -8.61 -11.55 -1.88
N HIS A 291 -7.37 -11.80 -1.46
CA HIS A 291 -6.84 -13.06 -0.94
C HIS A 291 -6.90 -14.23 -1.95
N ALA A 292 -6.94 -13.96 -3.26
CA ALA A 292 -6.69 -15.01 -4.24
C ALA A 292 -5.19 -15.06 -4.59
N GLN A 293 -4.78 -16.21 -5.15
CA GLN A 293 -3.40 -16.43 -5.58
C GLN A 293 -3.37 -16.44 -7.11
N ASP A 294 -3.31 -15.25 -7.72
CA ASP A 294 -3.47 -15.10 -9.17
C ASP A 294 -2.41 -14.17 -9.79
N ILE A 295 -2.24 -14.25 -11.11
CA ILE A 295 -1.42 -13.31 -11.89
C ILE A 295 -2.15 -13.00 -13.19
N THR A 296 -2.35 -11.72 -13.45
CA THR A 296 -2.95 -11.23 -14.70
C THR A 296 -2.02 -10.21 -15.37
N VAL A 297 -2.29 -9.89 -16.64
CA VAL A 297 -1.48 -8.97 -17.43
C VAL A 297 -2.36 -8.08 -18.28
N GLU A 298 -2.15 -6.78 -18.16
CA GLU A 298 -2.71 -5.81 -19.09
C GLU A 298 -1.67 -5.45 -20.14
N ARG A 299 -2.10 -5.42 -21.40
CA ARG A 299 -1.26 -5.09 -22.55
C ARG A 299 -1.83 -3.87 -23.24
N PHE A 300 -0.97 -2.93 -23.62
CA PHE A 300 -1.33 -1.70 -24.30
C PHE A 300 -0.76 -1.72 -25.74
N PRO A 301 -1.49 -2.29 -26.73
CA PRO A 301 -0.95 -2.57 -28.06
C PRO A 301 -0.42 -1.34 -28.80
N GLU A 302 -1.08 -0.20 -28.62
CA GLU A 302 -0.70 1.08 -29.23
C GLU A 302 0.71 1.56 -28.86
N THR A 303 1.24 1.08 -27.73
CA THR A 303 2.57 1.46 -27.22
C THR A 303 3.50 0.26 -27.07
N GLY A 304 3.00 -0.97 -27.22
CA GLY A 304 3.72 -2.20 -26.91
C GLY A 304 4.04 -2.39 -25.42
N LYS A 305 3.53 -1.54 -24.53
CA LYS A 305 3.74 -1.62 -23.08
C LYS A 305 2.81 -2.66 -22.45
N PHE A 306 3.17 -3.10 -21.25
CA PHE A 306 2.38 -4.05 -20.47
C PHE A 306 2.71 -3.89 -18.98
N VAL A 307 1.82 -4.40 -18.13
CA VAL A 307 2.04 -4.49 -16.68
C VAL A 307 1.34 -5.74 -16.16
N PHE A 308 1.99 -6.42 -15.21
CA PHE A 308 1.45 -7.56 -14.49
C PHE A 308 0.94 -7.10 -13.14
N ASP A 309 -0.24 -7.61 -12.78
CA ASP A 309 -0.72 -7.61 -11.40
C ASP A 309 -0.50 -9.02 -10.82
N ILE A 310 0.22 -9.09 -9.70
CA ILE A 310 0.68 -10.33 -9.06
C ILE A 310 0.08 -10.36 -7.65
N GLU A 311 -1.18 -10.76 -7.59
CA GLU A 311 -1.96 -10.84 -6.36
C GLU A 311 -1.51 -12.04 -5.52
N THR A 312 -1.08 -11.76 -4.29
CA THR A 312 -0.68 -12.78 -3.33
C THR A 312 -1.81 -13.03 -2.35
N GLY A 313 -2.22 -14.28 -2.23
CA GLY A 313 -3.27 -14.68 -1.30
C GLY A 313 -2.86 -14.42 0.15
N SER A 314 -3.86 -14.26 1.00
CA SER A 314 -3.65 -13.99 2.42
C SER A 314 -2.87 -15.10 3.11
N LEU A 315 -1.82 -14.71 3.83
CA LEU A 315 -0.99 -15.64 4.60
C LEU A 315 -1.79 -16.39 5.67
N VAL A 316 -2.93 -15.85 6.11
CA VAL A 316 -3.80 -16.45 7.14
C VAL A 316 -5.09 -17.04 6.59
N THR A 317 -5.27 -17.10 5.26
CA THR A 317 -6.40 -17.80 4.61
C THR A 317 -5.86 -19.04 3.89
N TYR A 318 -6.50 -20.21 4.06
CA TYR A 318 -6.06 -21.43 3.38
C TYR A 318 -5.91 -21.19 1.85
N PRO A 319 -4.77 -21.57 1.23
CA PRO A 319 -3.73 -22.47 1.73
C PRO A 319 -2.50 -21.78 2.37
N CYS A 320 -2.67 -20.58 2.93
CA CYS A 320 -1.65 -19.77 3.61
C CYS A 320 -0.40 -19.55 2.74
N PRO A 321 -0.55 -18.94 1.54
CA PRO A 321 0.55 -18.83 0.59
C PRO A 321 1.50 -17.67 0.88
N TYR A 322 2.73 -17.82 0.41
CA TYR A 322 3.60 -16.69 0.08
C TYR A 322 4.32 -16.98 -1.26
N ARG A 323 4.89 -15.96 -1.88
CA ARG A 323 5.61 -16.08 -3.16
C ARG A 323 7.11 -15.89 -2.96
N VAL A 324 7.89 -16.68 -3.68
CA VAL A 324 9.31 -16.46 -3.93
C VAL A 324 9.46 -16.01 -5.38
N VAL A 325 9.96 -14.80 -5.57
CA VAL A 325 10.15 -14.18 -6.89
C VAL A 325 11.63 -14.13 -7.19
N SER A 326 12.03 -14.54 -8.38
CA SER A 326 13.42 -14.45 -8.86
C SER A 326 13.48 -13.82 -10.23
N ILE A 327 14.24 -12.74 -10.37
CA ILE A 327 14.52 -12.08 -11.64
C ILE A 327 15.96 -12.42 -12.04
N ASP A 328 16.13 -13.01 -13.22
CA ASP A 328 17.43 -13.43 -13.74
C ASP A 328 18.06 -12.41 -14.72
N ALA A 329 19.33 -12.64 -15.07
CA ALA A 329 20.06 -11.83 -16.05
C ALA A 329 19.38 -11.75 -17.43
N ALA A 330 18.52 -12.72 -17.77
CA ALA A 330 17.75 -12.74 -19.01
C ALA A 330 16.41 -11.97 -18.90
N GLN A 331 16.22 -11.23 -17.81
CA GLN A 331 15.02 -10.42 -17.54
C GLN A 331 13.74 -11.25 -17.44
N LYS A 332 13.87 -12.51 -17.01
CA LYS A 332 12.73 -13.37 -16.70
C LYS A 332 12.46 -13.35 -15.20
N ALA A 333 11.21 -13.06 -14.84
CA ALA A 333 10.72 -13.23 -13.49
C ALA A 333 10.09 -14.63 -13.33
N ALA A 334 10.72 -15.49 -12.52
CA ALA A 334 10.15 -16.75 -12.07
C ALA A 334 9.45 -16.54 -10.73
N ILE A 335 8.20 -17.00 -10.62
CA ILE A 335 7.38 -16.85 -9.41
C ILE A 335 6.98 -18.24 -8.94
N ARG A 336 7.41 -18.60 -7.73
CA ARG A 336 7.06 -19.85 -7.04
C ARG A 336 6.15 -19.52 -5.86
N THR A 337 5.06 -20.27 -5.72
CA THR A 337 4.19 -20.20 -4.53
C THR A 337 4.64 -21.25 -3.53
N GLU A 338 4.85 -20.83 -2.29
CA GLU A 338 5.02 -21.69 -1.13
C GLU A 338 3.81 -21.57 -0.21
N ARG A 339 3.66 -22.53 0.71
CA ARG A 339 2.55 -22.58 1.67
C ARG A 339 3.10 -22.81 3.06
N VAL A 340 2.56 -22.09 4.05
CA VAL A 340 2.88 -22.34 5.46
C VAL A 340 2.35 -23.73 5.82
N THR A 341 3.24 -24.61 6.28
CA THR A 341 2.94 -26.05 6.45
C THR A 341 3.47 -26.64 7.75
N LYS A 342 4.12 -25.83 8.59
CA LYS A 342 4.77 -26.29 9.82
C LYS A 342 4.17 -25.64 11.04
#